data_AF-A0A2R6CPB8-F1
#
_entry.id   AF-A0A2R6CPB8-F1
#
_cell.length_a   1.000
_cell.length_b   1.000
_cell.length_c   1.000
_cell.angle_alpha   90.00
_cell.angle_beta   90.00
_cell.angle_gamma   90.00
#
_symmetry.space_group_name_H-M   'P 1'
#
loop_
_entity.id
_entity.type
_entity.pdbx_description
1 polymer ?
#
loop_
_entity_poly.entity_id
_entity_poly.type
_entity_poly.pdbx_seq_one_letter_code
_entity_poly.pdbx_strand_id
1 'polypeptide(L)'
;MRFSADQRAQAIQIGAVLIFGILIVFLSLYQAFVVPNHNEGIEFNHNEEVRDEMTELRSTAVSMQGVTTTRSVSVTLGTRYPSRTIFVNPGPASGTLRTVGTTDERVEFTITNATAAGEVGDFWNGTGRGYNTGAIEYRPSYNLYTNAPRTIYEHSVLYNSFESGDVTQASTGQVLVRDDRITVVTLNGTFLKNRVGSASVEFEPVSTRSRTVEVTNETGPITLTVPTGMNEDEWQNVFEPEMVAQGGHVESVTTSDVAGIDGLSLLAVTLEAGETYTLQMGKIGVGTRITRPDEAYLTDVDGNGTTIQEDGTQRLELEVRDSFNGPVSGVTVNASAQRGVFTGSGTDQITKVTDSEGRITVEYRGLDDGTNHVNFSIAPAYVPRDGEAHEAGTPENVTMTVDVEPKPGSGGGGSDAAFNVTWQDPSGETGTETCDDESCTFNHSKADDLELTVDTNRTAQGATVEFAVGDENIGKINPGEATTNAAGETSTTFQPQANGTVDVYAWSGGSGDVIEIEVIDFQGGPFFDVDITGTNSTVREGETLTVDVNVTNTGG
;
A
#
# COMPACT_ATOMS: atom_id res chain seq x y z
N MET A 1 108.01 -41.80 -33.28
CA MET A 1 106.79 -40.97 -33.27
C MET A 1 106.73 -40.23 -31.93
N ARG A 2 106.86 -38.91 -31.93
CA ARG A 2 106.63 -38.07 -30.74
C ARG A 2 105.32 -37.32 -30.98
N PHE A 3 104.26 -37.73 -30.30
CA PHE A 3 103.01 -36.98 -30.24
C PHE A 3 103.25 -35.74 -29.39
N SER A 4 103.25 -34.57 -30.02
CA SER A 4 103.04 -33.30 -29.35
C SER A 4 101.66 -33.35 -28.70
N ALA A 5 101.62 -33.53 -27.38
CA ALA A 5 100.38 -33.64 -26.62
C ALA A 5 99.53 -32.37 -26.75
N ASP A 6 98.26 -32.61 -27.06
CA ASP A 6 97.22 -31.65 -27.39
C ASP A 6 96.70 -30.93 -26.14
N GLN A 7 97.46 -29.96 -25.61
CA GLN A 7 97.09 -29.16 -24.42
C GLN A 7 96.14 -27.98 -24.74
N ARG A 8 95.82 -27.74 -26.01
CA ARG A 8 94.90 -26.66 -26.42
C ARG A 8 93.41 -27.04 -26.27
N ALA A 9 93.08 -28.34 -26.32
CA ALA A 9 91.71 -28.83 -26.16
C ALA A 9 91.19 -28.77 -24.70
N GLN A 10 92.08 -28.87 -23.70
CA GLN A 10 91.71 -28.90 -22.28
C GLN A 10 91.22 -27.54 -21.75
N ALA A 11 91.80 -26.43 -22.20
CA ALA A 11 91.38 -25.08 -21.81
C ALA A 11 89.97 -24.74 -22.34
N ILE A 12 89.62 -25.22 -23.55
CA ILE A 12 88.29 -25.07 -24.13
C ILE A 12 87.26 -25.88 -23.32
N GLN A 13 87.61 -27.09 -22.92
CA GLN A 13 86.74 -27.94 -22.09
C GLN A 13 86.52 -27.36 -20.68
N ILE A 14 87.58 -26.88 -20.02
CA ILE A 14 87.46 -26.24 -18.70
C ILE A 14 86.64 -24.94 -18.80
N GLY A 15 86.86 -24.14 -19.84
CA GLY A 15 86.05 -22.94 -20.10
C GLY A 15 84.58 -23.27 -20.34
N ALA A 16 84.28 -24.32 -21.13
CA ALA A 16 82.92 -24.77 -21.38
C ALA A 16 82.22 -25.28 -20.11
N VAL A 17 82.90 -26.07 -19.27
CA VAL A 17 82.35 -26.54 -17.99
C VAL A 17 82.12 -25.38 -17.01
N LEU A 18 83.02 -24.40 -16.97
CA LEU A 18 82.85 -23.22 -16.12
C LEU A 18 81.68 -22.34 -16.59
N ILE A 19 81.56 -22.07 -17.89
CA ILE A 19 80.42 -21.32 -18.44
C ILE A 19 79.11 -22.07 -18.19
N PHE A 20 79.10 -23.39 -18.38
CA PHE A 20 77.94 -24.22 -18.10
C PHE A 20 77.59 -24.19 -16.60
N GLY A 21 78.57 -24.29 -15.71
CA GLY A 21 78.38 -24.17 -14.27
C GLY A 21 77.79 -22.81 -13.87
N ILE A 22 78.33 -21.72 -14.41
CA ILE A 22 77.80 -20.36 -14.20
C ILE A 22 76.36 -20.26 -14.73
N LEU A 23 76.06 -20.85 -15.89
CA LEU A 23 74.70 -20.87 -16.45
C LEU A 23 73.74 -21.62 -15.53
N ILE A 24 74.11 -22.78 -14.98
CA ILE A 24 73.26 -23.53 -14.05
C ILE A 24 73.05 -22.77 -12.74
N VAL A 25 74.07 -22.09 -12.22
CA VAL A 25 73.93 -21.23 -11.04
C VAL A 25 72.98 -20.06 -11.34
N PHE A 26 73.13 -19.42 -12.51
CA PHE A 26 72.24 -18.35 -12.93
C PHE A 26 70.79 -18.82 -13.10
N LEU A 27 70.57 -19.97 -13.72
CA LEU A 27 69.23 -20.57 -13.87
C LEU A 27 68.62 -20.93 -12.52
N SER A 28 69.42 -21.45 -11.59
CA SER A 28 68.99 -21.73 -10.22
C SER A 28 68.59 -20.45 -9.48
N LEU A 29 69.37 -19.38 -9.60
CA LEU A 29 69.03 -18.06 -9.02
C LEU A 29 67.75 -17.48 -9.66
N TYR A 30 67.60 -17.62 -10.97
CA TYR A 30 66.39 -17.19 -11.67
C TYR A 30 65.15 -17.94 -11.17
N GLN A 31 65.25 -19.27 -10.99
CA GLN A 31 64.18 -20.10 -10.44
C GLN A 31 63.87 -19.77 -8.97
N ALA A 32 64.88 -19.41 -8.17
CA ALA A 32 64.73 -19.15 -6.74
C ALA A 32 64.19 -17.75 -6.40
N PHE A 33 64.43 -16.74 -7.25
CA PHE A 33 64.07 -15.35 -6.95
C PHE A 33 63.18 -14.71 -8.03
N VAL A 34 63.51 -14.86 -9.31
CA VAL A 34 62.79 -14.15 -10.38
C VAL A 34 61.43 -14.80 -10.67
N VAL A 35 61.37 -16.13 -10.72
CA VAL A 35 60.10 -16.85 -10.95
C VAL A 35 59.08 -16.59 -9.84
N PRO A 36 59.43 -16.70 -8.54
CA PRO A 36 58.54 -16.31 -7.45
C PRO A 36 58.06 -14.87 -7.56
N ASN A 37 58.95 -13.89 -7.73
CA ASN A 37 58.57 -12.48 -7.81
C ASN A 37 57.63 -12.19 -9.00
N HIS A 38 57.85 -12.82 -10.15
CA HIS A 38 56.95 -12.67 -11.30
C HIS A 38 55.57 -13.27 -11.04
N ASN A 39 55.53 -14.42 -10.36
CA ASN A 39 54.28 -15.12 -10.06
C ASN A 39 53.51 -14.38 -8.95
N GLU A 40 54.19 -13.83 -7.95
CA GLU A 40 53.60 -12.92 -6.95
C GLU A 40 52.96 -11.69 -7.62
N GLY A 41 53.63 -11.08 -8.61
CA GLY A 41 53.05 -9.98 -9.38
C GLY A 41 51.79 -10.36 -10.17
N ILE A 42 51.69 -11.60 -10.65
CA ILE A 42 50.48 -12.12 -11.30
C ILE A 42 49.34 -12.26 -10.27
N GLU A 43 49.64 -12.78 -9.08
CA GLU A 43 48.66 -12.93 -8.00
C GLU A 43 48.18 -11.57 -7.47
N PHE A 44 49.08 -10.58 -7.36
CA PHE A 44 48.73 -9.20 -7.01
C PHE A 44 47.79 -8.58 -8.06
N ASN A 45 48.14 -8.66 -9.35
CA ASN A 45 47.28 -8.12 -10.42
C ASN A 45 45.91 -8.79 -10.44
N HIS A 46 45.84 -10.09 -10.21
CA HIS A 46 44.57 -10.82 -10.08
C HIS A 46 43.76 -10.34 -8.86
N ASN A 47 44.42 -10.00 -7.75
CA ASN A 47 43.73 -9.43 -6.59
C ASN A 47 43.06 -8.08 -6.91
N GLU A 48 43.74 -7.22 -7.67
CA GLU A 48 43.17 -5.94 -8.12
C GLU A 48 41.99 -6.17 -9.08
N GLU A 49 42.10 -7.13 -10.01
CA GLU A 49 41.01 -7.52 -10.92
C GLU A 49 39.77 -7.98 -10.13
N VAL A 50 39.94 -8.87 -9.14
CA VAL A 50 38.83 -9.32 -8.30
C VAL A 50 38.23 -8.18 -7.48
N ARG A 51 39.03 -7.21 -7.03
CA ARG A 51 38.51 -6.04 -6.31
C ARG A 51 37.56 -5.21 -7.19
N ASP A 52 37.92 -5.03 -8.45
CA ASP A 52 37.09 -4.30 -9.42
C ASP A 52 35.80 -5.08 -9.73
N GLU A 53 35.88 -6.39 -9.96
CA GLU A 53 34.72 -7.27 -10.17
C GLU A 53 33.80 -7.31 -8.92
N MET A 54 34.37 -7.30 -7.72
CA MET A 54 33.61 -7.23 -6.46
C MET A 54 32.95 -5.86 -6.27
N THR A 55 33.52 -4.79 -6.85
CA THR A 55 32.88 -3.46 -6.89
C THR A 55 31.67 -3.48 -7.81
N GLU A 56 31.73 -4.18 -8.95
CA GLU A 56 30.57 -4.44 -9.81
C GLU A 56 29.52 -5.31 -9.10
N LEU A 57 29.95 -6.34 -8.37
CA LEU A 57 29.08 -7.20 -7.56
C LEU A 57 28.29 -6.38 -6.54
N ARG A 58 28.97 -5.53 -5.76
CA ARG A 58 28.34 -4.59 -4.83
C ARG A 58 27.36 -3.69 -5.56
N SER A 59 27.79 -3.06 -6.66
CA SER A 59 26.99 -2.10 -7.41
C SER A 59 25.72 -2.73 -7.98
N THR A 60 25.82 -3.99 -8.41
CA THR A 60 24.67 -4.80 -8.83
C THR A 60 23.75 -5.09 -7.67
N ALA A 61 24.27 -5.53 -6.52
CA ALA A 61 23.47 -5.82 -5.32
C ALA A 61 22.68 -4.61 -4.84
N VAL A 62 23.34 -3.45 -4.66
CA VAL A 62 22.67 -2.22 -4.17
C VAL A 62 21.70 -1.61 -5.19
N SER A 63 21.83 -1.95 -6.49
CA SER A 63 20.93 -1.48 -7.55
C SER A 63 19.83 -2.47 -7.92
N MET A 64 19.57 -3.48 -7.08
CA MET A 64 18.48 -4.44 -7.26
C MET A 64 17.10 -3.89 -6.90
N GLN A 65 17.02 -2.73 -6.24
CA GLN A 65 15.73 -2.07 -5.98
C GLN A 65 15.01 -1.75 -7.29
N GLY A 66 13.71 -2.04 -7.34
CA GLY A 66 12.86 -1.95 -8.53
C GLY A 66 13.08 -3.04 -9.59
N VAL A 67 14.08 -3.90 -9.44
CA VAL A 67 14.43 -4.93 -10.44
C VAL A 67 13.53 -6.16 -10.29
N THR A 68 12.99 -6.67 -11.40
CA THR A 68 12.09 -7.84 -11.41
C THR A 68 12.70 -9.10 -11.99
N THR A 69 13.91 -9.01 -12.56
CA THR A 69 14.62 -10.14 -13.18
C THR A 69 15.97 -10.38 -12.51
N THR A 70 16.41 -11.64 -12.47
CA THR A 70 17.73 -12.01 -11.98
C THR A 70 18.84 -11.26 -12.71
N ARG A 71 19.85 -10.78 -11.96
CA ARG A 71 21.09 -10.22 -12.50
C ARG A 71 22.28 -11.08 -12.13
N SER A 72 23.30 -11.12 -12.98
CA SER A 72 24.50 -11.95 -12.76
C SER A 72 25.77 -11.12 -12.86
N VAL A 73 26.73 -11.40 -11.98
CA VAL A 73 28.09 -10.83 -12.02
C VAL A 73 29.09 -11.97 -12.06
N SER A 74 30.09 -11.87 -12.95
CA SER A 74 31.18 -12.83 -13.03
C SER A 74 32.35 -12.36 -12.18
N VAL A 75 32.88 -13.24 -11.33
CA VAL A 75 34.08 -12.97 -10.52
C VAL A 75 35.12 -14.03 -10.79
N THR A 76 36.33 -13.62 -11.14
CA THR A 76 37.49 -14.44 -11.47
C THR A 76 38.16 -14.93 -10.19
N LEU A 77 37.74 -16.11 -9.70
CA LEU A 77 38.15 -16.55 -8.36
C LEU A 77 39.60 -17.01 -8.24
N GLY A 78 40.29 -17.29 -9.35
CA GLY A 78 41.66 -17.80 -9.30
C GLY A 78 42.36 -17.68 -10.64
N THR A 79 43.69 -17.82 -10.59
CA THR A 79 44.58 -17.51 -11.72
C THR A 79 45.58 -18.64 -12.01
N ARG A 80 46.08 -18.65 -13.25
CA ARG A 80 47.06 -19.62 -13.75
C ARG A 80 48.34 -18.90 -14.15
N TYR A 81 49.47 -19.50 -13.79
CA TYR A 81 50.76 -18.98 -14.22
C TYR A 81 51.05 -19.31 -15.70
N PRO A 82 51.66 -18.37 -16.45
CA PRO A 82 52.14 -18.63 -17.80
C PRO A 82 53.11 -19.82 -17.85
N SER A 83 52.98 -20.67 -18.87
CA SER A 83 53.88 -21.80 -19.07
C SER A 83 55.33 -21.33 -19.30
N ARG A 84 56.30 -22.01 -18.68
CA ARG A 84 57.73 -21.72 -18.82
C ARG A 84 58.45 -22.96 -19.38
N THR A 85 59.41 -22.77 -20.30
CA THR A 85 60.07 -23.88 -21.01
C THR A 85 61.02 -24.71 -20.15
N ILE A 86 61.79 -24.06 -19.27
CA ILE A 86 62.84 -24.69 -18.46
C ILE A 86 62.67 -24.44 -16.95
N PHE A 87 61.61 -23.72 -16.56
CA PHE A 87 61.33 -23.33 -15.18
C PHE A 87 60.01 -23.95 -14.72
N VAL A 88 59.90 -24.17 -13.41
CA VAL A 88 58.71 -24.78 -12.79
C VAL A 88 57.92 -23.71 -12.05
N ASN A 89 56.61 -23.68 -12.25
CA ASN A 89 55.66 -22.87 -11.49
C ASN A 89 54.99 -23.73 -10.40
N PRO A 90 54.50 -23.13 -9.31
CA PRO A 90 53.60 -23.82 -8.39
C PRO A 90 52.26 -24.18 -9.08
N GLY A 91 51.42 -24.95 -8.38
CA GLY A 91 50.05 -25.22 -8.83
C GLY A 91 49.25 -23.91 -9.00
N PRO A 92 48.20 -23.90 -9.85
CA PRO A 92 47.40 -22.69 -10.06
C PRO A 92 46.80 -22.18 -8.74
N ALA A 93 46.70 -20.87 -8.58
CA ALA A 93 46.07 -20.28 -7.42
C ALA A 93 44.54 -20.37 -7.55
N SER A 94 43.88 -20.78 -6.47
CA SER A 94 42.42 -20.78 -6.37
C SER A 94 41.95 -19.65 -5.46
N GLY A 95 40.65 -19.42 -5.45
CA GLY A 95 40.00 -18.56 -4.46
C GLY A 95 38.60 -19.07 -4.17
N THR A 96 38.05 -18.59 -3.06
CA THR A 96 36.74 -18.97 -2.56
C THR A 96 35.85 -17.73 -2.49
N LEU A 97 34.65 -17.81 -3.06
CA LEU A 97 33.59 -16.81 -2.91
C LEU A 97 32.41 -17.46 -2.21
N ARG A 98 31.94 -16.86 -1.11
CA ARG A 98 30.87 -17.41 -0.28
C ARG A 98 29.99 -16.35 0.35
N THR A 99 28.76 -16.72 0.70
CA THR A 99 27.95 -15.93 1.63
C THR A 99 28.30 -16.26 3.09
N VAL A 100 28.13 -15.28 3.97
CA VAL A 100 28.42 -15.35 5.41
C VAL A 100 27.26 -14.72 6.19
N GLY A 101 26.66 -15.45 7.14
CA GLY A 101 25.56 -14.94 7.98
C GLY A 101 24.18 -14.84 7.32
N THR A 102 24.09 -14.85 5.99
CA THR A 102 22.86 -14.65 5.17
C THR A 102 21.73 -15.67 5.35
N THR A 103 21.91 -16.68 6.22
CA THR A 103 20.87 -17.63 6.61
C THR A 103 20.82 -17.85 8.12
N ASP A 104 21.58 -17.07 8.89
CA ASP A 104 21.60 -17.10 10.36
C ASP A 104 20.72 -15.97 10.87
N GLU A 105 19.58 -16.30 11.48
CA GLU A 105 18.61 -15.33 11.97
C GLU A 105 19.18 -14.37 13.03
N ARG A 106 20.31 -14.71 13.65
CA ARG A 106 21.01 -13.82 14.59
C ARG A 106 21.82 -12.73 13.88
N VAL A 107 22.04 -12.85 12.58
CA VAL A 107 22.71 -11.86 11.74
C VAL A 107 21.64 -11.08 11.00
N GLU A 108 21.21 -9.97 11.60
CA GLU A 108 20.13 -9.15 11.07
C GLU A 108 20.44 -7.66 11.14
N PHE A 109 19.90 -6.93 10.17
CA PHE A 109 19.77 -5.49 10.23
C PHE A 109 18.55 -5.16 11.10
N THR A 110 18.69 -4.26 12.05
CA THR A 110 17.60 -3.81 12.92
C THR A 110 17.39 -2.31 12.77
N ILE A 111 16.14 -1.89 12.67
CA ILE A 111 15.72 -0.48 12.74
C ILE A 111 14.81 -0.28 13.95
N THR A 112 15.10 0.71 14.78
CA THR A 112 14.33 1.02 16.00
C THR A 112 13.88 2.49 16.02
N ASN A 113 12.78 2.78 16.71
CA ASN A 113 12.16 4.11 16.86
C ASN A 113 11.65 4.75 15.55
N ALA A 114 11.58 4.00 14.44
CA ALA A 114 10.99 4.48 13.21
C ALA A 114 9.46 4.41 13.27
N THR A 115 8.80 5.56 13.18
CA THR A 115 7.34 5.71 13.15
C THR A 115 6.88 6.28 11.81
N ALA A 116 5.72 5.86 11.31
CA ALA A 116 5.08 6.44 10.12
C ALA A 116 3.66 6.92 10.45
N ALA A 117 3.12 7.79 9.59
CA ALA A 117 1.73 8.24 9.69
C ALA A 117 0.77 7.34 8.89
N GLY A 118 -0.53 7.44 9.18
CA GLY A 118 -1.59 6.67 8.50
C GLY A 118 -1.55 5.17 8.82
N GLU A 119 -2.20 4.35 7.99
CA GLU A 119 -2.28 2.88 8.19
C GLU A 119 -0.88 2.23 8.19
N VAL A 120 0.07 2.80 7.46
CA VAL A 120 1.47 2.34 7.46
C VAL A 120 2.12 2.47 8.85
N GLY A 121 1.62 3.39 9.68
CA GLY A 121 2.03 3.60 11.06
C GLY A 121 1.70 2.44 12.00
N ASP A 122 0.71 1.61 11.69
CA ASP A 122 0.40 0.41 12.49
C ASP A 122 1.53 -0.61 12.40
N PHE A 123 2.22 -0.66 11.25
CA PHE A 123 3.45 -1.43 11.09
C PHE A 123 4.67 -0.61 11.56
N TRP A 124 4.85 0.62 11.11
CA TRP A 124 5.95 1.47 11.56
C TRP A 124 5.50 2.27 12.80
N ASN A 125 5.49 1.61 13.96
CA ASN A 125 5.02 2.17 15.24
C ASN A 125 6.15 2.44 16.26
N GLY A 126 7.39 2.49 15.81
CA GLY A 126 8.57 2.69 16.66
C GLY A 126 9.15 1.41 17.27
N THR A 127 8.43 0.29 17.24
CA THR A 127 8.97 -1.02 17.68
C THR A 127 10.15 -1.43 16.81
N GLY A 128 11.17 -2.02 17.44
CA GLY A 128 12.34 -2.54 16.73
C GLY A 128 11.99 -3.65 15.74
N ARG A 129 12.46 -3.53 14.49
CA ARG A 129 12.23 -4.51 13.42
C ARG A 129 13.55 -5.06 12.90
N GLY A 130 13.69 -6.38 12.91
CA GLY A 130 14.86 -7.13 12.47
C GLY A 130 14.68 -7.78 11.09
N TYR A 131 15.74 -7.78 10.29
CA TYR A 131 15.78 -8.29 8.93
C TYR A 131 17.07 -9.08 8.68
N ASN A 132 16.96 -10.41 8.53
CA ASN A 132 18.12 -11.26 8.25
C ASN A 132 18.90 -10.75 7.03
N THR A 133 20.22 -10.65 7.20
CA THR A 133 21.16 -10.20 6.18
C THR A 133 22.50 -10.92 6.35
N GLY A 134 23.52 -10.49 5.61
CA GLY A 134 24.88 -10.96 5.81
C GLY A 134 25.85 -10.34 4.82
N ALA A 135 26.95 -11.05 4.57
CA ALA A 135 28.03 -10.60 3.71
C ALA A 135 28.33 -11.59 2.58
N ILE A 136 29.00 -11.10 1.54
CA ILE A 136 29.67 -11.92 0.53
C ILE A 136 31.17 -11.71 0.67
N GLU A 137 31.91 -12.80 0.91
CA GLU A 137 33.35 -12.79 1.14
C GLU A 137 34.08 -13.51 0.00
N TYR A 138 35.06 -12.82 -0.59
CA TYR A 138 36.11 -13.42 -1.39
C TYR A 138 37.37 -13.63 -0.55
N ARG A 139 37.89 -14.86 -0.56
CA ARG A 139 39.15 -15.24 0.06
C ARG A 139 40.08 -15.89 -0.97
N PRO A 140 41.21 -15.25 -1.34
CA PRO A 140 42.19 -15.87 -2.21
C PRO A 140 42.95 -17.01 -1.51
N SER A 141 43.48 -17.93 -2.30
CA SER A 141 44.41 -18.98 -1.87
C SER A 141 45.66 -18.94 -2.76
N TYR A 142 46.32 -17.79 -2.74
CA TYR A 142 47.56 -17.52 -3.44
C TYR A 142 48.73 -18.31 -2.86
N ASN A 143 49.74 -18.57 -3.69
CA ASN A 143 50.92 -19.35 -3.33
C ASN A 143 52.09 -18.46 -2.88
N LEU A 144 52.18 -17.23 -3.40
CA LEU A 144 53.34 -16.36 -3.25
C LEU A 144 52.96 -14.97 -2.70
N TYR A 145 51.79 -14.45 -3.07
CA TYR A 145 51.25 -13.22 -2.50
C TYR A 145 50.59 -13.50 -1.14
N THR A 146 51.39 -13.54 -0.07
CA THR A 146 50.98 -14.03 1.26
C THR A 146 50.13 -13.06 2.07
N ASN A 147 50.17 -11.76 1.75
CA ASN A 147 49.46 -10.72 2.50
C ASN A 147 48.19 -10.22 1.76
N ALA A 148 47.61 -11.07 0.93
CA ALA A 148 46.38 -10.73 0.22
C ALA A 148 45.20 -10.56 1.20
N PRO A 149 44.43 -9.48 1.10
CA PRO A 149 43.27 -9.29 1.96
C PRO A 149 42.13 -10.25 1.59
N ARG A 150 41.20 -10.42 2.52
CA ARG A 150 39.84 -10.85 2.18
C ARG A 150 39.07 -9.63 1.68
N THR A 151 38.34 -9.78 0.59
CA THR A 151 37.49 -8.71 0.05
C THR A 151 36.04 -9.03 0.40
N ILE A 152 35.39 -8.16 1.16
CA ILE A 152 34.09 -8.41 1.79
C ILE A 152 33.11 -7.33 1.36
N TYR A 153 31.96 -7.75 0.85
CA TYR A 153 30.78 -6.88 0.68
C TYR A 153 29.81 -7.15 1.83
N GLU A 154 29.50 -6.11 2.61
CA GLU A 154 28.47 -6.16 3.65
C GLU A 154 27.61 -4.88 3.61
N HIS A 155 26.29 -5.04 3.74
CA HIS A 155 25.24 -4.02 3.76
C HIS A 155 25.22 -3.07 2.54
N SER A 156 26.21 -2.20 2.44
CA SER A 156 26.40 -1.29 1.31
C SER A 156 27.86 -1.00 0.98
N VAL A 157 28.82 -1.58 1.70
CA VAL A 157 30.24 -1.24 1.60
C VAL A 157 31.02 -2.46 1.15
N LEU A 158 31.97 -2.24 0.24
CA LEU A 158 33.03 -3.17 -0.09
C LEU A 158 34.30 -2.73 0.63
N TYR A 159 34.93 -3.64 1.36
CA TYR A 159 36.18 -3.36 2.08
C TYR A 159 37.14 -4.55 2.02
N ASN A 160 38.41 -4.27 2.27
CA ASN A 160 39.45 -5.28 2.44
C ASN A 160 39.71 -5.48 3.93
N SER A 161 39.80 -6.74 4.36
CA SER A 161 40.20 -7.15 5.72
C SER A 161 41.54 -7.86 5.63
N PHE A 162 42.54 -7.32 6.33
CA PHE A 162 43.88 -7.88 6.39
C PHE A 162 44.05 -8.69 7.67
N GLU A 163 44.44 -9.97 7.53
CA GLU A 163 44.67 -10.86 8.69
C GLU A 163 45.81 -10.34 9.61
N SER A 164 46.70 -9.49 9.08
CA SER A 164 47.78 -8.87 9.86
C SER A 164 47.31 -7.57 10.50
N GLY A 165 46.93 -7.63 11.78
CA GLY A 165 46.70 -6.46 12.64
C GLY A 165 45.27 -5.95 12.69
N ASP A 166 44.28 -6.78 12.33
CA ASP A 166 42.85 -6.45 12.35
C ASP A 166 42.53 -5.13 11.64
N VAL A 167 43.25 -4.89 10.53
CA VAL A 167 43.10 -3.68 9.72
C VAL A 167 42.04 -3.92 8.67
N THR A 168 41.10 -2.98 8.58
CA THR A 168 40.10 -2.93 7.51
C THR A 168 40.29 -1.65 6.69
N GLN A 169 39.97 -1.73 5.40
CA GLN A 169 40.07 -0.61 4.48
C GLN A 169 38.88 -0.58 3.52
N ALA A 170 38.05 0.45 3.64
CA ALA A 170 36.92 0.64 2.74
C ALA A 170 37.42 0.93 1.30
N SER A 171 36.89 0.19 0.33
CA SER A 171 37.13 0.41 -1.11
C SER A 171 36.02 1.24 -1.76
N THR A 172 34.87 1.37 -1.08
CA THR A 172 33.70 2.13 -1.55
C THR A 172 33.07 2.90 -0.40
N GLY A 173 32.37 4.00 -0.68
CA GLY A 173 31.49 4.64 0.31
C GLY A 173 30.24 3.81 0.63
N GLN A 174 29.48 4.24 1.64
CA GLN A 174 28.21 3.63 2.03
C GLN A 174 27.03 4.18 1.22
N VAL A 175 25.92 3.43 1.17
CA VAL A 175 24.65 3.88 0.57
C VAL A 175 23.45 3.70 1.50
N LEU A 176 23.70 3.25 2.73
CA LEU A 176 22.68 2.97 3.73
C LEU A 176 21.90 4.24 4.10
N VAL A 177 22.61 5.36 4.28
CA VAL A 177 22.03 6.68 4.54
C VAL A 177 22.62 7.65 3.54
N ARG A 178 21.77 8.41 2.85
CA ARG A 178 22.18 9.52 2.00
C ARG A 178 21.19 10.63 2.17
N ASP A 179 21.63 11.73 2.77
CA ASP A 179 20.75 12.84 3.10
C ASP A 179 19.57 12.33 3.96
N ASP A 180 18.33 12.54 3.51
CA ASP A 180 17.09 12.08 4.15
C ASP A 180 16.69 10.65 3.76
N ARG A 181 17.46 9.95 2.92
CA ARG A 181 17.09 8.62 2.40
C ARG A 181 17.81 7.49 3.12
N ILE A 182 17.03 6.53 3.61
CA ILE A 182 17.53 5.26 4.18
C ILE A 182 17.32 4.15 3.15
N THR A 183 18.41 3.59 2.62
CA THR A 183 18.38 2.51 1.61
C THR A 183 18.93 1.22 2.19
N VAL A 184 18.05 0.25 2.44
CA VAL A 184 18.42 -1.05 3.01
C VAL A 184 18.30 -2.13 1.94
N VAL A 185 19.37 -2.88 1.68
CA VAL A 185 19.33 -4.07 0.82
C VAL A 185 19.90 -5.25 1.60
N THR A 186 19.06 -6.23 1.92
CA THR A 186 19.46 -7.41 2.68
C THR A 186 19.78 -8.58 1.76
N LEU A 187 20.78 -9.38 2.17
CA LEU A 187 21.22 -10.57 1.47
C LEU A 187 20.68 -11.83 2.13
N ASN A 188 20.05 -12.71 1.36
CA ASN A 188 19.58 -14.00 1.85
C ASN A 188 19.98 -15.16 0.95
N GLY A 189 20.26 -16.31 1.55
CA GLY A 189 20.60 -17.54 0.84
C GLY A 189 22.05 -17.99 1.00
N THR A 190 22.37 -19.17 0.49
CA THR A 190 23.67 -19.84 0.61
C THR A 190 24.35 -19.93 -0.75
N PHE A 191 25.56 -19.37 -0.83
CA PHE A 191 26.45 -19.49 -1.99
C PHE A 191 27.86 -19.88 -1.54
N LEU A 192 28.49 -20.80 -2.28
CA LEU A 192 29.88 -21.20 -2.09
C LEU A 192 30.45 -21.69 -3.42
N LYS A 193 31.54 -21.08 -3.87
CA LYS A 193 32.33 -21.53 -5.02
C LYS A 193 33.82 -21.44 -4.69
N ASN A 194 34.55 -22.48 -5.05
CA ASN A 194 36.01 -22.50 -5.04
C ASN A 194 36.50 -22.97 -6.41
N ARG A 195 37.30 -22.14 -7.08
CA ARG A 195 37.74 -22.33 -8.48
C ARG A 195 39.11 -21.69 -8.74
N VAL A 196 39.75 -22.14 -9.82
CA VAL A 196 40.99 -21.60 -10.42
C VAL A 196 40.68 -20.76 -11.67
N GLY A 197 39.52 -20.09 -11.65
CA GLY A 197 38.93 -19.33 -12.76
C GLY A 197 37.59 -18.74 -12.29
N SER A 198 36.75 -18.27 -13.21
CA SER A 198 35.57 -17.47 -12.85
C SER A 198 34.37 -18.25 -12.32
N ALA A 199 33.56 -17.57 -11.50
CA ALA A 199 32.27 -18.02 -11.01
C ALA A 199 31.23 -16.91 -11.23
N SER A 200 30.02 -17.29 -11.65
CA SER A 200 28.87 -16.38 -11.73
C SER A 200 28.13 -16.33 -10.40
N VAL A 201 27.87 -15.13 -9.91
CA VAL A 201 26.98 -14.85 -8.78
C VAL A 201 25.68 -14.32 -9.35
N GLU A 202 24.57 -14.97 -8.99
CA GLU A 202 23.23 -14.59 -9.43
C GLU A 202 22.47 -13.95 -8.26
N PHE A 203 21.91 -12.77 -8.51
CA PHE A 203 21.07 -12.01 -7.59
C PHE A 203 19.61 -12.17 -8.00
N GLU A 204 18.83 -12.89 -7.20
CA GLU A 204 17.39 -13.08 -7.41
C GLU A 204 16.61 -11.95 -6.71
N PRO A 205 15.70 -11.25 -7.40
CA PRO A 205 14.81 -10.29 -6.75
C PRO A 205 13.78 -11.03 -5.89
N VAL A 206 13.85 -10.85 -4.56
CA VAL A 206 12.94 -11.50 -3.60
C VAL A 206 11.84 -10.53 -3.20
N SER A 207 12.22 -9.38 -2.65
CA SER A 207 11.32 -8.25 -2.38
C SER A 207 12.05 -6.96 -2.76
N THR A 208 11.96 -6.59 -4.03
CA THR A 208 12.70 -5.46 -4.61
C THR A 208 11.78 -4.36 -5.12
N ARG A 209 10.48 -4.63 -5.27
CA ARG A 209 9.45 -3.66 -5.69
C ARG A 209 8.82 -2.93 -4.51
N SER A 210 9.60 -2.73 -3.45
CA SER A 210 9.16 -2.06 -2.22
C SER A 210 8.68 -0.64 -2.46
N ARG A 211 7.67 -0.25 -1.69
CA ARG A 211 7.23 1.14 -1.59
C ARG A 211 8.12 1.89 -0.63
N THR A 212 8.37 3.16 -0.94
CA THR A 212 9.01 4.08 -0.01
C THR A 212 8.04 4.43 1.10
N VAL A 213 8.54 4.53 2.33
CA VAL A 213 7.76 4.92 3.50
C VAL A 213 8.44 6.10 4.16
N GLU A 214 7.69 7.16 4.42
CA GLU A 214 8.18 8.28 5.22
C GLU A 214 8.16 7.88 6.70
N VAL A 215 9.33 7.89 7.33
CA VAL A 215 9.50 7.54 8.75
C VAL A 215 10.13 8.69 9.51
N THR A 216 9.65 8.93 10.73
CA THR A 216 10.23 9.89 11.67
C THR A 216 10.40 9.22 13.03
N ASN A 217 10.66 10.00 14.07
CA ASN A 217 10.80 9.52 15.44
C ASN A 217 9.89 10.25 16.43
N GLU A 218 9.28 9.50 17.34
CA GLU A 218 8.42 10.06 18.41
C GLU A 218 9.13 10.13 19.76
N THR A 219 9.73 9.02 20.22
CA THR A 219 10.28 8.91 21.60
C THR A 219 11.80 9.08 21.68
N GLY A 220 12.54 8.75 20.62
CA GLY A 220 14.00 8.84 20.54
C GLY A 220 14.48 8.63 19.10
N PRO A 221 15.72 9.02 18.75
CA PRO A 221 16.18 9.01 17.36
C PRO A 221 16.10 7.61 16.73
N ILE A 222 15.90 7.58 15.41
CA ILE A 222 15.97 6.33 14.64
C ILE A 222 17.40 5.79 14.76
N THR A 223 17.52 4.51 15.09
CA THR A 223 18.81 3.82 15.15
C THR A 223 18.80 2.63 14.21
N LEU A 224 19.81 2.56 13.35
CA LEU A 224 20.07 1.46 12.44
C LEU A 224 21.21 0.62 13.03
N THR A 225 20.93 -0.65 13.34
CA THR A 225 21.92 -1.57 13.92
C THR A 225 22.22 -2.69 12.95
N VAL A 226 23.50 -3.01 12.71
CA VAL A 226 23.86 -4.08 11.80
C VAL A 226 25.19 -4.77 12.16
N PRO A 227 25.29 -6.12 12.06
CA PRO A 227 26.54 -6.83 12.28
C PRO A 227 27.61 -6.47 11.25
N THR A 228 28.82 -6.16 11.70
CA THR A 228 29.94 -5.68 10.87
C THR A 228 31.23 -6.43 11.21
N GLY A 229 32.03 -6.70 10.18
CA GLY A 229 33.44 -7.09 10.33
C GLY A 229 34.43 -5.93 10.12
N MET A 230 33.93 -4.75 9.73
CA MET A 230 34.70 -3.52 9.53
C MET A 230 34.81 -2.69 10.82
N ASN A 231 35.95 -2.03 11.00
CA ASN A 231 36.29 -1.28 12.23
C ASN A 231 35.52 0.04 12.32
N GLU A 232 35.36 0.56 13.54
CA GLU A 232 34.64 1.81 13.81
C GLU A 232 35.19 3.01 13.06
N ASP A 233 36.51 3.25 13.15
CA ASP A 233 37.17 4.39 12.50
C ASP A 233 36.85 4.43 11.00
N GLU A 234 36.79 3.24 10.38
CA GLU A 234 36.52 3.13 8.96
C GLU A 234 35.04 3.35 8.64
N TRP A 235 34.13 2.95 9.53
CA TRP A 235 32.72 3.32 9.44
C TRP A 235 32.52 4.83 9.59
N GLN A 236 33.20 5.46 10.55
CA GLN A 236 33.16 6.91 10.75
C GLN A 236 33.67 7.64 9.49
N ASN A 237 34.74 7.13 8.86
CA ASN A 237 35.26 7.69 7.62
C ASN A 237 34.27 7.59 6.45
N VAL A 238 33.58 6.46 6.26
CA VAL A 238 32.62 6.33 5.14
C VAL A 238 31.31 7.10 5.38
N PHE A 239 30.95 7.36 6.64
CA PHE A 239 29.78 8.16 7.01
C PHE A 239 30.08 9.65 7.21
N GLU A 240 31.35 10.07 7.23
CA GLU A 240 31.76 11.47 7.45
C GLU A 240 30.91 12.47 6.64
N PRO A 241 30.64 12.27 5.33
CA PRO A 241 29.83 13.22 4.55
C PRO A 241 28.37 13.35 4.99
N GLU A 242 27.83 12.33 5.65
CA GLU A 242 26.43 12.29 6.10
C GLU A 242 26.26 12.75 7.55
N MET A 243 27.36 13.09 8.24
CA MET A 243 27.28 13.56 9.63
C MET A 243 26.58 14.93 9.72
N VAL A 244 25.83 15.17 10.80
CA VAL A 244 25.22 16.48 11.09
C VAL A 244 26.26 17.60 11.09
N ALA A 245 27.47 17.32 11.60
CA ALA A 245 28.59 18.27 11.58
C ALA A 245 29.04 18.70 10.16
N GLN A 246 28.72 17.91 9.14
CA GLN A 246 29.01 18.18 7.72
C GLN A 246 27.77 18.57 6.91
N GLY A 247 26.61 18.73 7.57
CA GLY A 247 25.34 19.09 6.95
C GLY A 247 24.51 17.92 6.42
N GLY A 248 24.82 16.68 6.83
CA GLY A 248 23.93 15.53 6.65
C GLY A 248 23.06 15.27 7.88
N HIS A 249 22.51 14.06 8.00
CA HIS A 249 21.51 13.69 9.02
C HIS A 249 21.92 12.51 9.92
N VAL A 250 23.21 12.19 9.99
CA VAL A 250 23.75 11.17 10.91
C VAL A 250 24.34 11.83 12.15
N GLU A 251 23.77 11.52 13.31
CA GLU A 251 24.21 12.05 14.61
C GLU A 251 25.47 11.33 15.12
N SER A 252 25.48 9.99 15.05
CA SER A 252 26.63 9.20 15.52
C SER A 252 26.76 7.84 14.83
N VAL A 253 28.01 7.37 14.77
CA VAL A 253 28.39 6.06 14.22
C VAL A 253 29.33 5.39 15.21
N THR A 254 28.90 4.26 15.77
CA THR A 254 29.63 3.52 16.80
C THR A 254 29.55 2.03 16.56
N THR A 255 30.49 1.29 17.12
CA THR A 255 30.51 -0.18 17.08
C THR A 255 30.57 -0.74 18.50
N SER A 256 30.00 -1.92 18.68
CA SER A 256 30.07 -2.66 19.94
C SER A 256 30.35 -4.13 19.69
N ASP A 257 31.31 -4.70 20.41
CA ASP A 257 31.69 -6.10 20.20
C ASP A 257 30.57 -7.07 20.57
N VAL A 258 30.40 -8.11 19.74
CA VAL A 258 29.45 -9.19 20.01
C VAL A 258 30.11 -10.19 20.97
N ALA A 259 29.57 -10.28 22.19
CA ALA A 259 30.10 -11.18 23.21
C ALA A 259 30.18 -12.63 22.70
N GLY A 260 31.39 -13.20 22.73
CA GLY A 260 31.66 -14.58 22.35
C GLY A 260 31.87 -14.82 20.84
N ILE A 261 31.92 -13.77 20.02
CA ILE A 261 32.25 -13.86 18.60
C ILE A 261 33.39 -12.89 18.28
N ASP A 262 34.58 -13.42 18.11
CA ASP A 262 35.77 -12.64 17.77
C ASP A 262 35.68 -12.09 16.34
N GLY A 263 36.04 -10.83 16.14
CA GLY A 263 35.99 -10.14 14.84
C GLY A 263 34.58 -9.84 14.31
N LEU A 264 33.56 -9.84 15.17
CA LEU A 264 32.20 -9.41 14.83
C LEU A 264 31.72 -8.35 15.84
N SER A 265 31.32 -7.19 15.32
CA SER A 265 30.76 -6.10 16.11
C SER A 265 29.38 -5.72 15.57
N LEU A 266 28.59 -4.98 16.34
CA LEU A 266 27.35 -4.35 15.89
C LEU A 266 27.63 -2.87 15.63
N LEU A 267 27.49 -2.45 14.38
CA LEU A 267 27.47 -1.06 13.96
C LEU A 267 26.12 -0.46 14.36
N ALA A 268 26.12 0.64 15.09
CA ALA A 268 24.96 1.46 15.39
C ALA A 268 25.13 2.83 14.73
N VAL A 269 24.20 3.16 13.82
CA VAL A 269 24.08 4.46 13.17
C VAL A 269 22.85 5.15 13.73
N THR A 270 23.06 6.24 14.48
CA THR A 270 21.96 7.05 15.05
C THR A 270 21.70 8.22 14.14
N LEU A 271 20.46 8.39 13.70
CA LEU A 271 20.04 9.49 12.83
C LEU A 271 19.70 10.74 13.64
N GLU A 272 19.71 11.90 12.99
CA GLU A 272 19.29 13.17 13.56
C GLU A 272 17.81 13.09 13.99
N ALA A 273 17.52 13.57 15.20
CA ALA A 273 16.18 13.51 15.78
C ALA A 273 15.31 14.68 15.29
N GLY A 274 14.02 14.40 15.07
CA GLY A 274 13.03 15.39 14.63
C GLY A 274 12.94 15.53 13.10
N GLU A 275 13.75 14.79 12.36
CA GLU A 275 13.74 14.75 10.91
C GLU A 275 12.81 13.65 10.37
N THR A 276 12.39 13.80 9.12
CA THR A 276 11.63 12.79 8.37
C THR A 276 12.52 12.18 7.31
N TYR A 277 12.54 10.85 7.23
CA TYR A 277 13.38 10.08 6.34
C TYR A 277 12.54 9.24 5.38
N THR A 278 12.97 9.17 4.11
CA THR A 278 12.40 8.23 3.15
C THR A 278 13.08 6.86 3.30
N LEU A 279 12.36 5.88 3.85
CA LEU A 279 12.81 4.51 3.99
C LEU A 279 12.50 3.68 2.74
N GLN A 280 13.53 3.10 2.13
CA GLN A 280 13.43 2.17 1.01
C GLN A 280 14.20 0.89 1.33
N MET A 281 13.47 -0.23 1.44
CA MET A 281 14.05 -1.53 1.82
C MET A 281 14.04 -2.49 0.64
N GLY A 282 14.84 -3.55 0.69
CA GLY A 282 14.77 -4.62 -0.29
C GLY A 282 15.46 -5.87 0.18
N LYS A 283 14.97 -7.02 -0.29
CA LYS A 283 15.56 -8.33 -0.05
C LYS A 283 16.00 -8.94 -1.38
N ILE A 284 17.25 -9.40 -1.43
CA ILE A 284 17.79 -10.11 -2.59
C ILE A 284 18.31 -11.49 -2.20
N GLY A 285 18.04 -12.46 -3.07
CA GLY A 285 18.48 -13.83 -2.93
C GLY A 285 19.81 -14.08 -3.62
N VAL A 286 20.69 -14.87 -3.00
CA VAL A 286 21.97 -15.29 -3.58
C VAL A 286 22.14 -16.80 -3.39
N GLY A 287 22.30 -17.52 -4.51
CA GLY A 287 22.54 -18.96 -4.50
C GLY A 287 21.29 -19.79 -4.19
N THR A 288 21.29 -20.53 -3.09
CA THR A 288 20.22 -21.48 -2.71
C THR A 288 19.64 -21.16 -1.34
N ARG A 289 18.56 -21.84 -0.90
CA ARG A 289 17.90 -21.58 0.40
C ARG A 289 17.44 -20.12 0.56
N ILE A 290 16.95 -19.55 -0.52
CA ILE A 290 16.36 -18.21 -0.53
C ILE A 290 14.95 -18.31 0.06
N THR A 291 14.63 -17.44 1.01
CA THR A 291 13.30 -17.34 1.64
C THR A 291 12.60 -16.06 1.17
N ARG A 292 11.31 -16.16 0.84
CA ARG A 292 10.48 -14.98 0.58
C ARG A 292 9.86 -14.50 1.90
N PRO A 293 9.70 -13.18 2.11
CA PRO A 293 8.92 -12.69 3.24
C PRO A 293 7.44 -13.01 3.01
N ASP A 294 6.73 -13.27 4.09
CA ASP A 294 5.26 -13.41 4.10
C ASP A 294 4.60 -12.02 4.14
N GLU A 295 3.27 -11.97 3.99
CA GLU A 295 2.50 -10.75 4.22
C GLU A 295 2.69 -10.23 5.66
N ALA A 296 2.80 -8.91 5.80
CA ALA A 296 3.11 -8.28 7.08
C ALA A 296 2.08 -7.23 7.49
N TYR A 297 1.55 -6.46 6.53
CA TYR A 297 0.53 -5.46 6.83
C TYR A 297 -0.33 -5.12 5.62
N LEU A 298 -1.51 -4.57 5.90
CA LEU A 298 -2.46 -4.02 4.94
C LEU A 298 -2.44 -2.49 5.06
N THR A 299 -2.56 -1.78 3.94
CA THR A 299 -2.62 -0.30 3.94
C THR A 299 -3.66 0.19 2.93
N ASP A 300 -4.24 1.35 3.20
CA ASP A 300 -5.08 2.06 2.26
C ASP A 300 -4.24 2.69 1.13
N VAL A 301 -4.83 2.72 -0.08
CA VAL A 301 -4.25 3.36 -1.27
C VAL A 301 -5.15 4.48 -1.76
N ASP A 302 -6.46 4.20 -1.89
CA ASP A 302 -7.42 5.14 -2.47
C ASP A 302 -8.83 4.92 -1.89
N GLY A 303 -9.61 5.99 -1.86
CA GLY A 303 -11.03 5.99 -1.48
C GLY A 303 -11.35 6.16 0.01
N ASN A 304 -10.35 6.16 0.89
CA ASN A 304 -10.53 6.45 2.32
C ASN A 304 -10.93 7.92 2.56
N GLY A 305 -11.87 8.17 3.47
CA GLY A 305 -12.35 9.52 3.82
C GLY A 305 -13.10 10.23 2.70
N THR A 306 -13.73 9.49 1.79
CA THR A 306 -14.47 10.06 0.65
C THR A 306 -15.95 10.26 0.98
N THR A 307 -16.60 11.16 0.25
CA THR A 307 -18.04 11.44 0.40
C THR A 307 -18.80 11.05 -0.86
N ILE A 308 -19.90 10.31 -0.69
CA ILE A 308 -20.83 9.93 -1.74
C ILE A 308 -22.26 10.28 -1.33
N GLN A 309 -23.19 10.29 -2.28
CA GLN A 309 -24.61 10.31 -1.96
C GLN A 309 -25.09 8.90 -1.62
N GLU A 310 -26.22 8.80 -0.92
CA GLU A 310 -26.97 7.57 -0.72
C GLU A 310 -27.28 6.90 -2.08
N ASP A 311 -27.12 5.58 -2.11
CA ASP A 311 -27.04 4.73 -3.31
C ASP A 311 -25.85 5.01 -4.27
N GLY A 312 -25.01 5.99 -3.95
CA GLY A 312 -23.77 6.27 -4.64
C GLY A 312 -22.73 5.16 -4.43
N THR A 313 -21.78 5.07 -5.37
CA THR A 313 -20.72 4.06 -5.33
C THR A 313 -19.35 4.71 -5.18
N GLN A 314 -18.51 4.12 -4.34
CA GLN A 314 -17.13 4.50 -4.15
C GLN A 314 -16.20 3.33 -4.42
N ARG A 315 -15.12 3.59 -5.15
CA ARG A 315 -14.02 2.64 -5.34
C ARG A 315 -13.04 2.74 -4.18
N LEU A 316 -12.77 1.62 -3.52
CA LEU A 316 -11.81 1.49 -2.44
C LEU A 316 -10.66 0.59 -2.88
N GLU A 317 -9.43 1.04 -2.68
CA GLU A 317 -8.21 0.33 -3.09
C GLU A 317 -7.26 0.15 -1.91
N LEU A 318 -6.82 -1.08 -1.71
CA LEU A 318 -5.88 -1.46 -0.65
C LEU A 318 -4.68 -2.20 -1.23
N GLU A 319 -3.55 -2.15 -0.53
CA GLU A 319 -2.34 -2.90 -0.87
C GLU A 319 -1.88 -3.74 0.33
N VAL A 320 -1.62 -5.02 0.10
CA VAL A 320 -0.95 -5.90 1.06
C VAL A 320 0.54 -5.86 0.81
N ARG A 321 1.31 -5.63 1.88
CA ARG A 321 2.76 -5.51 1.83
C ARG A 321 3.44 -6.51 2.76
N ASP A 322 4.62 -6.94 2.35
CA ASP A 322 5.55 -7.71 3.17
C ASP A 322 6.32 -6.80 4.15
N SER A 323 7.16 -7.39 4.99
CA SER A 323 7.94 -6.64 5.97
C SER A 323 8.98 -5.69 5.36
N PHE A 324 9.31 -5.82 4.07
CA PHE A 324 10.20 -4.93 3.31
C PHE A 324 9.42 -3.83 2.57
N ASN A 325 8.13 -3.65 2.85
CA ASN A 325 7.20 -2.77 2.13
C ASN A 325 6.97 -3.18 0.66
N GLY A 326 7.29 -4.42 0.29
CA GLY A 326 7.07 -4.99 -1.04
C GLY A 326 5.64 -5.52 -1.20
N PRO A 327 5.00 -5.34 -2.37
CA PRO A 327 3.64 -5.84 -2.59
C PRO A 327 3.59 -7.37 -2.63
N VAL A 328 2.57 -7.96 -1.98
CA VAL A 328 2.38 -9.42 -1.90
C VAL A 328 1.13 -9.87 -2.64
N SER A 329 1.34 -10.67 -3.70
CA SER A 329 0.26 -11.23 -4.53
C SER A 329 -0.30 -12.52 -3.96
N GLY A 330 -1.58 -12.81 -4.22
CA GLY A 330 -2.20 -14.08 -3.83
C GLY A 330 -2.66 -14.14 -2.37
N VAL A 331 -2.65 -13.01 -1.65
CA VAL A 331 -3.10 -12.92 -0.27
C VAL A 331 -4.61 -12.73 -0.25
N THR A 332 -5.28 -13.44 0.66
CA THR A 332 -6.73 -13.32 0.85
C THR A 332 -7.04 -12.14 1.77
N VAL A 333 -7.91 -11.25 1.32
CA VAL A 333 -8.40 -10.11 2.11
C VAL A 333 -9.91 -10.28 2.32
N ASN A 334 -10.34 -10.30 3.57
CA ASN A 334 -11.74 -10.30 3.95
C ASN A 334 -12.19 -8.85 4.19
N ALA A 335 -13.36 -8.50 3.68
CA ALA A 335 -13.94 -7.17 3.84
C ALA A 335 -15.37 -7.26 4.36
N SER A 336 -15.74 -6.32 5.22
CA SER A 336 -17.12 -6.06 5.63
C SER A 336 -17.47 -4.58 5.47
N ALA A 337 -18.73 -4.30 5.20
CA ALA A 337 -19.23 -2.97 4.88
C ALA A 337 -20.37 -2.61 5.84
N GLN A 338 -20.17 -1.59 6.66
CA GLN A 338 -21.24 -1.03 7.46
C GLN A 338 -22.18 -0.21 6.57
N ARG A 339 -23.50 -0.37 6.78
CA ARG A 339 -24.55 0.50 6.20
C ARG A 339 -24.45 0.64 4.67
N GLY A 340 -24.04 -0.45 4.02
CA GLY A 340 -23.80 -0.51 2.59
C GLY A 340 -23.50 -1.92 2.12
N VAL A 341 -23.23 -2.07 0.83
CA VAL A 341 -22.90 -3.36 0.20
C VAL A 341 -21.80 -3.22 -0.83
N PHE A 342 -21.10 -4.32 -1.12
CA PHE A 342 -20.18 -4.40 -2.25
C PHE A 342 -20.95 -4.70 -3.54
N THR A 343 -20.86 -3.84 -4.55
CA THR A 343 -21.73 -3.90 -5.74
C THR A 343 -21.55 -5.19 -6.56
N GLY A 344 -20.36 -5.78 -6.56
CA GLY A 344 -20.07 -7.01 -7.30
C GLY A 344 -20.73 -8.27 -6.73
N SER A 345 -21.06 -8.29 -5.43
CA SER A 345 -21.72 -9.42 -4.76
C SER A 345 -23.15 -9.10 -4.31
N GLY A 346 -23.46 -7.82 -4.08
CA GLY A 346 -24.69 -7.38 -3.43
C GLY A 346 -24.74 -7.71 -1.94
N THR A 347 -23.61 -8.03 -1.32
CA THR A 347 -23.48 -8.40 0.09
C THR A 347 -22.65 -7.37 0.84
N ASP A 348 -22.87 -7.26 2.14
CA ASP A 348 -22.07 -6.50 3.11
C ASP A 348 -20.69 -7.14 3.38
N GLN A 349 -20.49 -8.40 3.01
CA GLN A 349 -19.22 -9.11 3.19
C GLN A 349 -18.70 -9.71 1.89
N ILE A 350 -17.39 -9.59 1.66
CA ILE A 350 -16.71 -10.23 0.52
C ILE A 350 -15.32 -10.72 0.90
N THR A 351 -14.79 -11.62 0.06
CA THR A 351 -13.39 -12.03 0.07
C THR A 351 -12.77 -11.76 -1.30
N LYS A 352 -11.60 -11.14 -1.31
CA LYS A 352 -10.80 -10.89 -2.52
C LYS A 352 -9.39 -11.44 -2.35
N VAL A 353 -8.70 -11.62 -3.48
CA VAL A 353 -7.30 -12.03 -3.51
C VAL A 353 -6.48 -10.95 -4.19
N THR A 354 -5.33 -10.61 -3.62
CA THR A 354 -4.45 -9.57 -4.17
C THR A 354 -3.88 -9.94 -5.53
N ASP A 355 -3.76 -8.95 -6.42
CA ASP A 355 -3.17 -9.10 -7.75
C ASP A 355 -1.63 -9.13 -7.74
N SER A 356 -0.99 -9.05 -8.92
CA SER A 356 0.48 -9.05 -9.06
C SER A 356 1.20 -7.82 -8.48
N GLU A 357 0.45 -6.77 -8.15
CA GLU A 357 0.90 -5.55 -7.48
C GLU A 357 0.49 -5.52 -6.00
N GLY A 358 0.00 -6.64 -5.47
CA GLY A 358 -0.41 -6.76 -4.07
C GLY A 358 -1.70 -6.04 -3.75
N ARG A 359 -2.50 -5.67 -4.76
CA ARG A 359 -3.67 -4.81 -4.58
C ARG A 359 -4.98 -5.56 -4.63
N ILE A 360 -5.95 -5.04 -3.90
CA ILE A 360 -7.37 -5.35 -4.10
C ILE A 360 -8.13 -4.05 -4.39
N THR A 361 -9.15 -4.16 -5.24
CA THR A 361 -10.10 -3.09 -5.49
C THR A 361 -11.50 -3.61 -5.24
N VAL A 362 -12.28 -2.84 -4.49
CA VAL A 362 -13.68 -3.13 -4.18
C VAL A 362 -14.53 -1.91 -4.48
N GLU A 363 -15.77 -2.15 -4.92
CA GLU A 363 -16.75 -1.10 -5.19
C GLU A 363 -17.79 -1.15 -4.08
N TYR A 364 -17.76 -0.15 -3.21
CA TYR A 364 -18.70 0.02 -2.09
C TYR A 364 -19.88 0.88 -2.54
N ARG A 365 -21.10 0.52 -2.12
CA ARG A 365 -22.31 1.34 -2.29
C ARG A 365 -22.89 1.66 -0.92
N GLY A 366 -23.00 2.95 -0.60
CA GLY A 366 -23.62 3.44 0.62
C GLY A 366 -25.13 3.33 0.55
N LEU A 367 -25.76 2.67 1.52
CA LEU A 367 -27.21 2.50 1.57
C LEU A 367 -27.86 3.39 2.63
N ASP A 368 -27.16 3.72 3.71
CA ASP A 368 -27.64 4.63 4.74
C ASP A 368 -26.67 5.80 4.94
N ASP A 369 -27.20 6.96 5.35
CA ASP A 369 -26.48 8.23 5.50
C ASP A 369 -25.59 8.32 6.76
N GLY A 370 -24.47 9.04 6.69
CA GLY A 370 -23.50 9.21 7.77
C GLY A 370 -22.17 8.53 7.48
N THR A 371 -21.29 8.49 8.48
CA THR A 371 -19.96 7.87 8.33
C THR A 371 -20.07 6.36 8.38
N ASN A 372 -19.77 5.71 7.26
CA ASN A 372 -19.81 4.27 7.13
C ASN A 372 -18.39 3.70 7.18
N HIS A 373 -18.18 2.73 8.06
CA HIS A 373 -16.91 2.00 8.16
C HIS A 373 -16.87 0.81 7.21
N VAL A 374 -15.85 0.75 6.37
CA VAL A 374 -15.54 -0.40 5.53
C VAL A 374 -14.27 -1.04 6.05
N ASN A 375 -14.43 -2.22 6.63
CA ASN A 375 -13.41 -2.91 7.41
C ASN A 375 -12.74 -3.98 6.53
N PHE A 376 -11.42 -4.01 6.51
CA PHE A 376 -10.61 -4.96 5.76
C PHE A 376 -9.61 -5.66 6.68
N SER A 377 -9.35 -6.95 6.42
CA SER A 377 -8.36 -7.71 7.16
C SER A 377 -7.70 -8.80 6.33
N ILE A 378 -6.40 -8.99 6.54
CA ILE A 378 -5.65 -10.17 6.06
C ILE A 378 -5.56 -11.28 7.10
N ALA A 379 -6.08 -11.06 8.32
CA ALA A 379 -6.03 -12.05 9.38
C ALA A 379 -6.86 -13.30 9.02
N PRO A 380 -6.28 -14.52 9.08
CA PRO A 380 -6.97 -15.75 8.71
C PRO A 380 -8.22 -15.97 9.55
N ALA A 381 -9.36 -16.24 8.89
CA ALA A 381 -10.65 -16.49 9.52
C ALA A 381 -11.21 -15.33 10.38
N TYR A 382 -10.60 -14.14 10.33
CA TYR A 382 -11.23 -12.92 10.80
C TYR A 382 -12.18 -12.42 9.71
N VAL A 383 -13.47 -12.47 10.02
CA VAL A 383 -14.49 -11.77 9.26
C VAL A 383 -14.77 -10.51 10.07
N PRO A 384 -14.40 -9.32 9.56
CA PRO A 384 -14.73 -8.09 10.26
C PRO A 384 -16.25 -8.06 10.49
N ARG A 385 -16.66 -7.74 11.72
CA ARG A 385 -18.08 -7.58 12.03
C ARG A 385 -18.52 -6.21 11.57
N ASP A 386 -19.78 -6.09 11.13
CA ASP A 386 -20.35 -4.77 10.86
C ASP A 386 -20.40 -3.97 12.16
N GLY A 387 -19.90 -2.74 12.12
CA GLY A 387 -19.77 -1.90 13.30
C GLY A 387 -18.52 -1.01 13.28
N GLU A 388 -18.11 -0.57 14.47
CA GLU A 388 -17.05 0.41 14.71
C GLU A 388 -15.72 0.04 14.03
N ALA A 389 -14.89 1.06 13.82
CA ALA A 389 -13.54 0.91 13.29
C ALA A 389 -12.71 -0.11 14.08
N HIS A 390 -11.79 -0.78 13.38
CA HIS A 390 -10.78 -1.61 14.02
C HIS A 390 -9.98 -0.84 15.08
N GLU A 391 -9.50 -1.56 16.09
CA GLU A 391 -8.55 -0.99 17.03
C GLU A 391 -7.28 -0.55 16.29
N ALA A 392 -6.88 0.70 16.49
CA ALA A 392 -5.66 1.26 15.93
C ALA A 392 -4.41 0.47 16.41
N GLY A 393 -3.40 0.38 15.56
CA GLY A 393 -2.16 -0.33 15.85
C GLY A 393 -2.19 -1.82 15.47
N THR A 394 -3.15 -2.26 14.66
CA THR A 394 -3.23 -3.64 14.18
C THR A 394 -2.87 -3.71 12.69
N PRO A 395 -1.61 -4.02 12.33
CA PRO A 395 -1.13 -3.89 10.95
C PRO A 395 -1.85 -4.79 9.93
N GLU A 396 -2.55 -5.83 10.39
CA GLU A 396 -3.32 -6.74 9.53
C GLU A 396 -4.71 -6.21 9.16
N ASN A 397 -5.16 -5.13 9.80
CA ASN A 397 -6.50 -4.57 9.64
C ASN A 397 -6.42 -3.14 9.11
N VAL A 398 -7.40 -2.76 8.30
CA VAL A 398 -7.59 -1.38 7.84
C VAL A 398 -9.07 -1.05 7.96
N THR A 399 -9.38 0.15 8.45
CA THR A 399 -10.74 0.72 8.38
C THR A 399 -10.73 1.90 7.46
N MET A 400 -11.47 1.81 6.35
CA MET A 400 -11.74 2.98 5.51
C MET A 400 -13.06 3.62 5.91
N THR A 401 -13.11 4.94 5.90
CA THR A 401 -14.35 5.70 6.10
C THR A 401 -14.91 6.17 4.76
N VAL A 402 -16.23 6.04 4.60
CA VAL A 402 -16.98 6.65 3.49
C VAL A 402 -18.16 7.39 4.09
N ASP A 403 -18.20 8.71 3.90
CA ASP A 403 -19.32 9.54 4.35
C ASP A 403 -20.43 9.51 3.30
N VAL A 404 -21.63 9.09 3.70
CA VAL A 404 -22.80 9.00 2.83
C VAL A 404 -23.74 10.16 3.14
N GLU A 405 -23.95 11.05 2.18
CA GLU A 405 -24.94 12.13 2.31
C GLU A 405 -26.31 11.65 1.82
N PRO A 406 -27.41 12.01 2.48
CA PRO A 406 -28.74 11.68 2.01
C PRO A 406 -28.99 12.30 0.63
N LYS A 407 -29.83 11.67 -0.20
CA LYS A 407 -30.18 12.25 -1.51
C LYS A 407 -30.79 13.66 -1.33
N PRO A 408 -30.40 14.63 -2.19
CA PRO A 408 -31.04 15.94 -2.20
C PRO A 408 -32.53 15.77 -2.56
N GLY A 409 -33.40 15.86 -1.55
CA GLY A 409 -34.83 15.60 -1.64
C GLY A 409 -35.44 14.94 -0.41
N SER A 410 -34.63 14.35 0.49
CA SER A 410 -35.11 13.62 1.69
C SER A 410 -34.74 14.31 3.03
N GLY A 411 -34.65 15.64 3.04
CA GLY A 411 -34.18 16.40 4.21
C GLY A 411 -35.22 17.41 4.71
N GLY A 412 -36.19 16.94 5.49
CA GLY A 412 -37.00 17.79 6.37
C GLY A 412 -36.10 18.47 7.40
N GLY A 413 -35.74 19.72 7.12
CA GLY A 413 -34.87 20.54 7.96
C GLY A 413 -35.54 20.96 9.27
N GLY A 414 -35.46 20.09 10.28
CA GLY A 414 -35.83 20.41 11.66
C GLY A 414 -34.63 20.87 12.49
N SER A 415 -34.29 22.15 12.44
CA SER A 415 -33.56 22.79 13.55
C SER A 415 -33.83 24.30 13.60
N ASP A 416 -35.04 24.66 14.05
CA ASP A 416 -35.42 25.84 14.85
C ASP A 416 -36.95 26.13 14.80
N ALA A 417 -37.78 25.12 14.54
CA ALA A 417 -39.22 25.27 14.63
C ALA A 417 -39.67 25.34 16.12
N ALA A 418 -40.60 26.24 16.43
CA ALA A 418 -41.13 26.38 17.80
C ALA A 418 -41.85 25.11 18.28
N PHE A 419 -42.47 24.39 17.34
CA PHE A 419 -43.13 23.10 17.42
C PHE A 419 -43.06 22.43 16.03
N ASN A 420 -43.18 21.10 15.97
CA ASN A 420 -43.28 20.39 14.70
C ASN A 420 -44.75 20.14 14.36
N VAL A 421 -45.09 20.24 13.07
CA VAL A 421 -46.36 19.78 12.52
C VAL A 421 -46.14 18.38 11.96
N THR A 422 -47.01 17.44 12.29
CA THR A 422 -46.98 16.06 11.75
C THR A 422 -48.37 15.60 11.37
N TRP A 423 -48.53 14.91 10.25
CA TRP A 423 -49.77 14.23 9.90
C TRP A 423 -50.09 13.12 10.91
N GLN A 424 -51.36 12.96 11.22
CA GLN A 424 -51.85 11.77 11.93
C GLN A 424 -52.20 10.70 10.90
N ASP A 425 -51.95 9.44 11.26
CA ASP A 425 -52.38 8.28 10.49
C ASP A 425 -53.91 8.35 10.25
N PRO A 426 -54.37 8.52 8.98
CA PRO A 426 -55.79 8.61 8.64
C PRO A 426 -56.46 7.22 8.61
N SER A 427 -55.75 6.14 8.97
CA SER A 427 -56.31 4.80 9.00
C SER A 427 -57.57 4.74 9.88
N GLY A 428 -58.67 4.28 9.28
CA GLY A 428 -59.98 4.23 9.94
C GLY A 428 -60.97 5.30 9.47
N GLU A 429 -60.51 6.31 8.72
CA GLU A 429 -61.41 7.21 7.97
C GLU A 429 -62.12 6.47 6.83
N THR A 430 -63.33 6.90 6.48
CA THR A 430 -64.12 6.21 5.45
C THR A 430 -63.45 6.35 4.09
N GLY A 431 -63.24 5.22 3.40
CA GLY A 431 -62.58 5.20 2.09
C GLY A 431 -61.08 4.97 2.14
N THR A 432 -60.46 4.98 3.33
CA THR A 432 -59.05 4.58 3.49
C THR A 432 -58.88 3.07 3.37
N GLU A 433 -57.79 2.64 2.74
CA GLU A 433 -57.44 1.22 2.61
C GLU A 433 -56.09 0.90 3.28
N THR A 434 -54.97 1.17 2.59
CA THR A 434 -53.61 1.01 3.14
C THR A 434 -53.09 2.39 3.48
N CYS A 435 -53.01 2.70 4.78
CA CYS A 435 -52.59 4.03 5.24
C CYS A 435 -51.71 3.95 6.49
N ASP A 436 -50.80 4.90 6.58
CA ASP A 436 -50.03 5.32 7.75
C ASP A 436 -49.91 6.87 7.73
N ASP A 437 -49.07 7.43 8.60
CA ASP A 437 -48.83 8.87 8.69
C ASP A 437 -47.99 9.44 7.54
N GLU A 438 -47.43 8.61 6.66
CA GLU A 438 -46.59 9.03 5.51
C GLU A 438 -47.30 8.80 4.16
N SER A 439 -48.20 7.82 4.07
CA SER A 439 -48.86 7.42 2.82
C SER A 439 -50.28 6.87 3.05
N CYS A 440 -51.20 7.10 2.12
CA CYS A 440 -52.56 6.56 2.20
C CYS A 440 -53.23 6.31 0.85
N THR A 441 -53.76 5.10 0.64
CA THR A 441 -54.64 4.79 -0.49
C THR A 441 -56.09 5.16 -0.15
N PHE A 442 -56.68 6.08 -0.92
CA PHE A 442 -58.05 6.55 -0.81
C PHE A 442 -58.95 6.04 -1.94
N ASN A 443 -60.00 5.29 -1.59
CA ASN A 443 -60.97 4.76 -2.53
C ASN A 443 -62.23 5.64 -2.61
N HIS A 444 -62.32 6.43 -3.68
CA HIS A 444 -63.42 7.38 -3.88
C HIS A 444 -64.79 6.72 -4.09
N SER A 445 -64.85 5.42 -4.42
CA SER A 445 -66.13 4.70 -4.50
C SER A 445 -66.80 4.51 -3.13
N LYS A 446 -66.05 4.70 -2.03
CA LYS A 446 -66.50 4.50 -0.65
C LYS A 446 -66.76 5.82 0.10
N ALA A 447 -66.09 6.90 -0.28
CA ALA A 447 -66.26 8.24 0.28
C ALA A 447 -65.88 9.29 -0.77
N ASP A 448 -66.57 10.44 -0.74
CA ASP A 448 -66.31 11.52 -1.70
C ASP A 448 -65.04 12.32 -1.34
N ASP A 449 -64.75 12.47 -0.04
CA ASP A 449 -63.65 13.26 0.49
C ASP A 449 -62.93 12.53 1.65
N LEU A 450 -61.68 12.89 1.94
CA LEU A 450 -60.86 12.37 3.05
C LEU A 450 -60.50 13.50 4.01
N GLU A 451 -60.82 13.37 5.31
CA GLU A 451 -60.31 14.30 6.32
C GLU A 451 -58.88 13.93 6.71
N LEU A 452 -57.96 14.90 6.64
CA LEU A 452 -56.57 14.75 7.04
C LEU A 452 -56.32 15.64 8.25
N THR A 453 -55.82 15.05 9.34
CA THR A 453 -55.56 15.75 10.60
C THR A 453 -54.06 15.89 10.81
N VAL A 454 -53.63 17.08 11.23
CA VAL A 454 -52.27 17.32 11.73
C VAL A 454 -52.30 17.58 13.22
N ASP A 455 -51.24 17.17 13.91
CA ASP A 455 -50.98 17.52 15.30
C ASP A 455 -49.63 18.25 15.43
N THR A 456 -49.48 18.96 16.55
CA THR A 456 -48.24 19.61 16.95
C THR A 456 -47.59 18.85 18.09
N ASN A 457 -46.36 18.37 17.89
CA ASN A 457 -45.63 17.55 18.89
C ASN A 457 -45.45 18.23 20.26
N ARG A 458 -45.52 19.56 20.28
CA ARG A 458 -45.71 20.40 21.47
C ARG A 458 -47.03 21.10 21.26
N THR A 459 -48.06 20.70 22.00
CA THR A 459 -49.43 21.26 21.90
C THR A 459 -49.40 22.79 21.80
N ALA A 460 -49.56 23.28 20.57
CA ALA A 460 -49.58 24.69 20.25
C ALA A 460 -51.02 25.07 19.95
N GLN A 461 -51.72 25.69 20.90
CA GLN A 461 -53.10 26.14 20.70
C GLN A 461 -53.12 27.48 19.94
N GLY A 462 -53.98 27.59 18.92
CA GLY A 462 -54.15 28.84 18.17
C GLY A 462 -53.06 29.09 17.11
N ALA A 463 -52.28 28.07 16.75
CA ALA A 463 -51.28 28.16 15.69
C ALA A 463 -51.94 27.98 14.32
N THR A 464 -51.55 28.81 13.35
CA THR A 464 -52.00 28.69 11.96
C THR A 464 -51.21 27.59 11.26
N VAL A 465 -51.88 26.59 10.68
CA VAL A 465 -51.31 25.62 9.76
C VAL A 465 -51.81 25.94 8.35
N GLU A 466 -50.88 26.06 7.41
CA GLU A 466 -51.17 26.19 5.99
C GLU A 466 -51.04 24.82 5.33
N PHE A 467 -51.89 24.58 4.33
CA PHE A 467 -51.96 23.32 3.59
C PHE A 467 -51.79 23.58 2.09
N ALA A 468 -51.17 22.64 1.39
CA ALA A 468 -51.08 22.64 -0.08
C ALA A 468 -51.20 21.22 -0.64
N VAL A 469 -51.43 21.12 -1.95
CA VAL A 469 -51.46 19.86 -2.70
C VAL A 469 -50.50 19.96 -3.88
N GLY A 470 -49.78 18.89 -4.18
CA GLY A 470 -48.76 18.85 -5.24
C GLY A 470 -49.32 18.93 -6.66
N ASP A 471 -50.55 18.47 -6.87
CA ASP A 471 -51.25 18.51 -8.16
C ASP A 471 -52.77 18.68 -7.98
N GLU A 472 -53.26 19.89 -8.25
CA GLU A 472 -54.69 20.22 -8.19
C GLU A 472 -55.56 19.47 -9.22
N ASN A 473 -54.95 18.79 -10.21
CA ASN A 473 -55.68 17.93 -11.15
C ASN A 473 -56.00 16.55 -10.56
N ILE A 474 -55.26 16.13 -9.51
CA ILE A 474 -55.47 14.84 -8.83
C ILE A 474 -56.30 15.03 -7.57
N GLY A 475 -56.09 16.11 -6.82
CA GLY A 475 -56.87 16.41 -5.62
C GLY A 475 -56.80 17.87 -5.19
N LYS A 476 -57.80 18.32 -4.46
CA LYS A 476 -57.87 19.67 -3.86
C LYS A 476 -58.00 19.56 -2.35
N ILE A 477 -57.70 20.63 -1.65
CA ILE A 477 -57.81 20.70 -0.20
C ILE A 477 -58.68 21.88 0.22
N ASN A 478 -59.48 21.70 1.26
CA ASN A 478 -60.29 22.76 1.84
C ASN A 478 -60.51 22.52 3.35
N PRO A 479 -60.15 23.46 4.23
CA PRO A 479 -59.50 24.74 3.94
C PRO A 479 -58.01 24.61 3.60
N GLY A 480 -57.47 25.58 2.85
CA GLY A 480 -56.02 25.70 2.61
C GLY A 480 -55.24 26.28 3.80
N GLU A 481 -55.93 26.72 4.84
CA GLU A 481 -55.35 27.26 6.07
C GLU A 481 -56.33 27.01 7.23
N ALA A 482 -55.85 26.51 8.36
CA ALA A 482 -56.66 26.30 9.56
C ALA A 482 -55.88 26.63 10.84
N THR A 483 -56.58 26.71 11.97
CA THR A 483 -55.97 27.02 13.27
C THR A 483 -56.11 25.84 14.23
N THR A 484 -55.05 25.53 14.97
CA THR A 484 -55.02 24.42 15.93
C THR A 484 -55.90 24.66 17.15
N ASN A 485 -56.58 23.59 17.60
CA ASN A 485 -57.46 23.57 18.76
C ASN A 485 -56.67 23.47 20.09
N ALA A 486 -57.35 23.23 21.21
CA ALA A 486 -56.71 23.12 22.53
C ALA A 486 -55.84 21.86 22.72
N ALA A 487 -55.98 20.86 21.86
CA ALA A 487 -55.14 19.66 21.81
C ALA A 487 -53.88 19.85 20.94
N GLY A 488 -53.84 20.89 20.10
CA GLY A 488 -52.75 21.12 19.15
C GLY A 488 -53.06 20.64 17.74
N GLU A 489 -54.31 20.23 17.48
CA GLU A 489 -54.72 19.59 16.24
C GLU A 489 -55.52 20.53 15.33
N THR A 490 -55.42 20.35 14.03
CA THR A 490 -56.30 20.95 13.02
C THR A 490 -56.42 20.04 11.81
N SER A 491 -57.42 20.25 10.96
CA SER A 491 -57.67 19.37 9.81
C SER A 491 -57.89 20.14 8.50
N THR A 492 -57.65 19.46 7.39
CA THR A 492 -58.09 19.84 6.05
C THR A 492 -58.80 18.68 5.38
N THR A 493 -59.72 18.97 4.46
CA THR A 493 -60.41 17.94 3.70
C THR A 493 -59.77 17.82 2.32
N PHE A 494 -59.23 16.64 2.00
CA PHE A 494 -58.76 16.27 0.68
C PHE A 494 -59.93 15.80 -0.19
N GLN A 495 -60.07 16.40 -1.37
CA GLN A 495 -61.14 16.20 -2.33
C GLN A 495 -60.54 15.74 -3.66
N PRO A 496 -60.59 14.44 -4.01
CA PRO A 496 -60.01 13.94 -5.25
C PRO A 496 -60.67 14.54 -6.49
N GLN A 497 -59.90 14.64 -7.57
CA GLN A 497 -60.33 15.15 -8.88
C GLN A 497 -60.04 14.15 -10.01
N ALA A 498 -59.14 13.19 -9.80
CA ALA A 498 -58.82 12.10 -10.71
C ALA A 498 -58.13 10.94 -9.95
N ASN A 499 -58.05 9.76 -10.57
CA ASN A 499 -57.16 8.71 -10.09
C ASN A 499 -55.70 9.10 -10.26
N GLY A 500 -54.86 8.77 -9.29
CA GLY A 500 -53.43 9.08 -9.30
C GLY A 500 -52.89 9.33 -7.91
N THR A 501 -51.58 9.53 -7.82
CA THR A 501 -50.86 9.78 -6.57
C THR A 501 -50.52 11.26 -6.45
N VAL A 502 -50.76 11.86 -5.28
CA VAL A 502 -50.49 13.27 -5.02
C VAL A 502 -50.06 13.52 -3.58
N ASP A 503 -49.05 14.37 -3.41
CA ASP A 503 -48.60 14.83 -2.10
C ASP A 503 -49.53 15.88 -1.51
N VAL A 504 -49.84 15.77 -0.22
CA VAL A 504 -50.50 16.80 0.57
C VAL A 504 -49.54 17.32 1.63
N TYR A 505 -49.31 18.63 1.63
CA TYR A 505 -48.34 19.31 2.48
C TYR A 505 -49.05 20.06 3.60
N ALA A 506 -48.44 20.07 4.79
CA ALA A 506 -48.82 20.94 5.90
C ALA A 506 -47.58 21.63 6.48
N TRP A 507 -47.69 22.91 6.83
CA TRP A 507 -46.59 23.61 7.52
C TRP A 507 -47.06 24.68 8.49
N SER A 508 -46.26 24.89 9.54
CA SER A 508 -46.42 25.95 10.52
C SER A 508 -45.15 26.15 11.33
N GLY A 509 -44.93 27.36 11.86
CA GLY A 509 -43.91 27.58 12.90
C GLY A 509 -42.46 27.25 12.53
N GLY A 510 -42.14 27.06 11.23
CA GLY A 510 -40.83 26.65 10.74
C GLY A 510 -40.65 25.14 10.51
N SER A 511 -41.69 24.33 10.73
CA SER A 511 -41.75 22.90 10.44
C SER A 511 -42.81 22.63 9.36
N GLY A 512 -42.59 21.61 8.55
CA GLY A 512 -43.59 21.09 7.62
C GLY A 512 -43.48 19.58 7.49
N ASP A 513 -44.56 18.98 7.00
CA ASP A 513 -44.73 17.55 6.81
C ASP A 513 -45.52 17.26 5.53
N VAL A 514 -45.39 16.04 5.01
CA VAL A 514 -46.01 15.59 3.75
C VAL A 514 -46.60 14.20 3.91
N ILE A 515 -47.80 13.99 3.35
CA ILE A 515 -48.43 12.67 3.23
C ILE A 515 -48.76 12.41 1.76
N GLU A 516 -48.38 11.24 1.24
CA GLU A 516 -48.68 10.83 -0.14
C GLU A 516 -50.07 10.17 -0.22
N ILE A 517 -50.98 10.69 -1.04
CA ILE A 517 -52.33 10.13 -1.22
C ILE A 517 -52.48 9.48 -2.61
N GLU A 518 -52.74 8.18 -2.66
CA GLU A 518 -53.10 7.46 -3.88
C GLU A 518 -54.64 7.38 -4.01
N VAL A 519 -55.21 8.08 -5.00
CA VAL A 519 -56.64 8.04 -5.30
C VAL A 519 -56.94 6.90 -6.27
N ILE A 520 -57.84 6.01 -5.85
CA ILE A 520 -58.37 4.92 -6.67
C ILE A 520 -59.90 5.01 -6.82
N ASP A 521 -60.41 4.37 -7.88
CA ASP A 521 -61.84 4.29 -8.21
C ASP A 521 -62.57 5.64 -8.28
N PHE A 522 -61.90 6.72 -8.66
CA PHE A 522 -62.51 8.03 -8.86
C PHE A 522 -63.67 7.97 -9.86
N GLN A 523 -64.86 8.32 -9.37
CA GLN A 523 -66.08 8.43 -10.15
C GLN A 523 -66.35 9.93 -10.31
N GLY A 524 -65.93 10.51 -11.43
CA GLY A 524 -66.16 11.93 -11.69
C GLY A 524 -67.65 12.26 -11.60
N GLY A 525 -68.00 13.38 -10.96
CA GLY A 525 -69.40 13.79 -10.80
C GLY A 525 -70.17 13.89 -12.13
N PRO A 526 -71.52 13.85 -12.09
CA PRO A 526 -72.34 13.81 -13.29
C PRO A 526 -72.08 15.05 -14.16
N PHE A 527 -71.48 14.83 -15.33
CA PHE A 527 -71.36 15.84 -16.38
C PHE A 527 -72.54 15.66 -17.33
N PHE A 528 -73.32 16.72 -17.55
CA PHE A 528 -74.44 16.67 -18.49
C PHE A 528 -74.02 17.29 -19.81
N ASP A 529 -74.04 16.50 -20.88
CA ASP A 529 -73.98 17.05 -22.22
C ASP A 529 -75.40 17.47 -22.65
N VAL A 530 -75.52 18.69 -23.16
CA VAL A 530 -76.80 19.32 -23.47
C VAL A 530 -76.84 19.63 -24.96
N ASP A 531 -77.47 18.73 -25.72
CA ASP A 531 -77.60 18.86 -27.16
C ASP A 531 -78.97 19.43 -27.54
N ILE A 532 -78.95 20.52 -28.31
CA ILE A 532 -80.16 21.02 -28.97
C ILE A 532 -80.40 20.13 -30.19
N THR A 533 -81.38 19.25 -30.10
CA THR A 533 -81.70 18.25 -31.14
C THR A 533 -82.68 18.78 -32.18
N GLY A 534 -83.37 19.87 -31.88
CA GLY A 534 -84.31 20.50 -32.79
C GLY A 534 -84.72 21.88 -32.33
N THR A 535 -85.08 22.71 -33.31
CA THR A 535 -85.79 23.97 -33.07
C THR A 535 -86.99 24.07 -34.02
N ASN A 536 -88.04 24.77 -33.62
CA ASN A 536 -89.20 25.01 -34.48
C ASN A 536 -88.93 26.08 -35.57
N SER A 537 -87.97 25.84 -36.47
CA SER A 537 -87.61 26.74 -37.60
C SER A 537 -87.25 28.18 -37.20
N THR A 538 -86.84 29.03 -38.15
CA THR A 538 -86.34 30.38 -37.87
C THR A 538 -87.45 31.35 -37.45
N VAL A 539 -87.40 31.85 -36.21
CA VAL A 539 -88.33 32.84 -35.64
C VAL A 539 -87.94 34.28 -35.97
N ARG A 540 -88.91 35.21 -35.98
CA ARG A 540 -88.69 36.66 -36.14
C ARG A 540 -88.71 37.38 -34.78
N GLU A 541 -88.32 38.66 -34.79
CA GLU A 541 -88.35 39.52 -33.59
C GLU A 541 -89.77 39.56 -32.98
N GLY A 542 -89.89 39.13 -31.72
CA GLY A 542 -91.15 39.06 -30.97
C GLY A 542 -91.82 37.68 -30.93
N GLU A 543 -91.30 36.68 -31.65
CA GLU A 543 -91.83 35.31 -31.65
C GLU A 543 -91.04 34.39 -30.70
N THR A 544 -91.70 33.36 -30.17
CA THR A 544 -91.09 32.39 -29.24
C THR A 544 -90.45 31.23 -29.99
N LEU A 545 -89.13 31.09 -29.87
CA LEU A 545 -88.39 29.90 -30.31
C LEU A 545 -88.58 28.78 -29.28
N THR A 546 -88.99 27.60 -29.75
CA THR A 546 -89.04 26.39 -28.95
C THR A 546 -87.88 25.48 -29.36
N VAL A 547 -87.10 25.05 -28.38
CA VAL A 547 -85.93 24.18 -28.54
C VAL A 547 -86.20 22.85 -27.86
N ASP A 548 -85.96 21.77 -28.60
CA ASP A 548 -85.96 20.41 -28.08
C ASP A 548 -84.52 20.06 -27.67
N VAL A 549 -84.35 19.71 -26.41
CA VAL A 549 -83.03 19.47 -25.82
C VAL A 549 -82.95 18.05 -25.32
N ASN A 550 -81.88 17.34 -25.69
CA ASN A 550 -81.47 16.12 -25.02
C ASN A 550 -80.43 16.48 -23.97
N VAL A 551 -80.70 16.07 -22.73
CA VAL A 551 -79.73 16.13 -21.64
C VAL A 551 -79.27 14.72 -21.39
N THR A 552 -78.00 14.44 -21.69
CA THR A 552 -77.40 13.13 -21.48
C THR A 552 -76.42 13.23 -20.33
N ASN A 553 -76.60 12.41 -19.28
CA ASN A 553 -75.55 12.26 -18.28
C ASN A 553 -74.40 11.48 -18.91
N THR A 554 -73.25 12.13 -19.07
CA THR A 554 -72.01 11.54 -19.58
C THR A 554 -70.95 11.38 -18.48
N GLY A 555 -71.26 11.76 -17.24
CA GLY A 555 -70.48 11.35 -16.07
C GLY A 555 -70.70 9.87 -15.76
N GLY A 556 -69.63 9.20 -15.31
CA GLY A 556 -69.64 7.79 -14.91
C GLY A 556 -70.52 7.52 -13.71
#